data_AF-A0A662V6I7-F1
#
_entry.id   AF-A0A662V6I7-F1
#
_cell.length_a   1.000
_cell.length_b   1.000
_cell.length_c   1.000
_cell.angle_alpha   90.00
_cell.angle_beta   90.00
_cell.angle_gamma   90.00
#
_symmetry.space_group_name_H-M   'P 1'
#
loop_
_entity.id
_entity.type
_entity.pdbx_description
1 polymer ?
#
loop_
_entity_poly.entity_id
_entity_poly.type
_entity_poly.pdbx_seq_one_letter_code
_entity_poly.pdbx_strand_id
1 'polypeptide(L)'
;MTSQRVSSLPHDVITNTGVKMYFKLVDPREIGFAVASLALHTYAAEKLMKKTLAELDVGSAILTVPMLNLIAVIEAPRIPRYVRV
;
A
#
# COMPACT_ATOMS: atom_id res chain seq x y z
N MET A 1 5.84 10.26 -6.67
CA MET A 1 4.74 10.22 -7.66
C MET A 1 3.50 9.67 -6.97
N THR A 2 2.31 10.15 -7.34
CA THR A 2 1.03 9.70 -6.75
C THR A 2 0.09 9.27 -7.88
N SER A 3 -0.55 8.11 -7.74
CA SER A 3 -1.54 7.60 -8.70
C SER A 3 -2.66 6.86 -7.99
N GLN A 4 -3.85 6.90 -8.57
CA GLN A 4 -5.01 6.09 -8.15
C GLN A 4 -5.10 4.75 -8.91
N ARG A 5 -4.35 4.62 -10.01
CA ARG A 5 -4.23 3.40 -10.82
C ARG A 5 -2.78 2.96 -10.82
N VAL A 6 -2.49 1.90 -10.09
CA VAL A 6 -1.18 1.26 -10.04
C VAL A 6 -0.88 0.61 -11.39
N SER A 7 -1.90 0.00 -12.03
CA SER A 7 -1.78 -0.65 -13.33
C SER A 7 -1.32 0.26 -14.48
N SER A 8 -1.55 1.58 -14.36
CA SER A 8 -1.12 2.56 -15.37
C SER A 8 0.26 3.16 -15.13
N LEU A 9 0.92 2.78 -14.02
CA LEU A 9 2.26 3.28 -13.73
C LEU A 9 3.30 2.57 -14.62
N PRO A 10 4.35 3.28 -15.04
CA PRO A 10 5.48 2.66 -15.73
C PRO A 10 6.10 1.52 -14.91
N HIS A 11 6.52 0.44 -15.58
CA HIS A 11 7.03 -0.77 -14.92
C HIS A 11 8.26 -0.50 -14.03
N ASP A 12 9.13 0.43 -14.44
CA ASP A 12 10.29 0.91 -13.68
C ASP A 12 9.88 1.64 -12.39
N VAL A 13 8.80 2.41 -12.40
CA VAL A 13 8.25 3.05 -11.19
C VAL A 13 7.69 2.00 -10.23
N ILE A 14 7.02 0.98 -10.77
CA ILE A 14 6.41 -0.10 -9.99
C ILE A 14 7.47 -1.02 -9.38
N THR A 15 8.56 -1.31 -10.10
CA THR A 15 9.58 -2.29 -9.67
C THR A 15 10.80 -1.67 -9.00
N ASN A 16 10.88 -0.34 -8.92
CA ASN A 16 11.97 0.29 -8.19
C ASN A 16 11.97 -0.10 -6.69
N THR A 17 13.15 0.06 -6.08
CA THR A 17 13.40 -0.17 -4.66
C THR A 17 13.05 1.05 -3.78
N GLY A 18 12.40 2.04 -4.36
CA GLY A 18 12.00 3.26 -3.66
C GLY A 18 10.97 2.99 -2.57
N VAL A 19 10.83 3.95 -1.67
CA VAL A 19 9.78 3.94 -0.64
C VAL A 19 8.43 4.11 -1.33
N LYS A 20 7.49 3.21 -1.04
CA LYS A 20 6.11 3.25 -1.58
C LYS A 20 5.13 3.32 -0.45
N MET A 21 4.05 4.07 -0.66
CA MET A 21 2.97 4.22 0.31
C MET A 21 1.65 3.92 -0.39
N TYR A 22 0.95 2.89 0.07
CA TYR A 22 -0.32 2.45 -0.48
C TYR A 22 -1.45 2.89 0.43
N PHE A 23 -2.37 3.68 -0.11
CA PHE A 23 -3.65 3.97 0.54
C PHE A 23 -4.69 2.93 0.14
N LYS A 24 -5.92 3.10 0.64
CA LYS A 24 -7.03 2.19 0.37
C LYS A 24 -7.21 1.96 -1.14
N LEU A 25 -7.11 0.70 -1.55
CA LEU A 25 -7.42 0.23 -2.90
C LEU A 25 -8.72 -0.59 -2.85
N VAL A 26 -9.66 -0.26 -3.72
CA VAL A 26 -10.98 -0.93 -3.76
C VAL A 26 -11.05 -1.97 -4.88
N ASP A 27 -10.31 -1.76 -5.98
CA ASP A 27 -10.29 -2.67 -7.12
C ASP A 27 -9.33 -3.85 -6.86
N PRO A 28 -9.81 -5.11 -6.88
CA PRO A 28 -8.96 -6.29 -6.71
C PRO A 28 -7.81 -6.39 -7.71
N ARG A 29 -7.98 -5.85 -8.92
CA ARG A 29 -6.92 -5.83 -9.95
C ARG A 29 -5.79 -4.91 -9.53
N GLU A 30 -6.12 -3.71 -9.05
CA GLU A 30 -5.14 -2.74 -8.56
C GLU A 30 -4.42 -3.25 -7.31
N ILE A 31 -5.12 -3.95 -6.41
CA ILE A 31 -4.50 -4.67 -5.29
C ILE A 31 -3.49 -5.71 -5.79
N GLY A 32 -3.85 -6.46 -6.83
CA GLY A 32 -2.96 -7.43 -7.47
C GLY A 32 -1.67 -6.80 -7.98
N PHE A 33 -1.77 -5.69 -8.71
CA PHE A 33 -0.61 -4.93 -9.20
C PHE A 33 0.24 -4.35 -8.06
N ALA A 34 -0.40 -3.81 -7.02
CA ALA A 34 0.30 -3.31 -5.84
C ALA A 34 1.09 -4.42 -5.14
N VAL A 35 0.51 -5.61 -4.95
CA VAL A 35 1.19 -6.74 -4.30
C VAL A 35 2.33 -7.28 -5.17
N ALA A 36 2.15 -7.38 -6.48
CA ALA A 36 3.21 -7.79 -7.41
C ALA A 36 4.41 -6.83 -7.37
N SER A 37 4.16 -5.53 -7.17
CA SER A 37 5.21 -4.51 -7.06
C SER A 37 6.07 -4.58 -5.79
N LEU A 38 5.65 -5.36 -4.80
CA LEU A 38 6.34 -5.52 -3.52
C LEU A 38 7.37 -6.64 -3.52
N ALA A 39 7.45 -7.43 -4.60
CA ALA A 39 8.39 -8.54 -4.75
C ALA A 39 8.43 -9.49 -3.53
N LEU A 40 7.27 -9.77 -2.94
CA LEU A 40 7.15 -10.62 -1.76
C LEU A 40 7.58 -12.06 -2.09
N HIS A 41 8.52 -12.61 -1.33
CA HIS A 41 9.10 -13.92 -1.64
C HIS A 41 8.27 -15.12 -1.20
N THR A 42 7.14 -14.91 -0.52
CA THR A 42 6.30 -16.00 -0.01
C THR A 42 4.84 -15.80 -0.36
N TYR A 43 4.18 -16.88 -0.75
CA TYR A 43 2.73 -16.89 -1.00
C TYR A 43 1.91 -16.47 0.22
N ALA A 44 2.39 -16.80 1.43
CA ALA A 44 1.76 -16.37 2.68
C ALA A 44 1.79 -14.84 2.83
N ALA A 45 2.93 -14.20 2.56
CA ALA A 45 3.06 -12.74 2.61
C ALA A 45 2.19 -12.06 1.54
N GLU A 46 2.15 -12.60 0.32
CA GLU A 46 1.26 -12.08 -0.72
C GLU A 46 -0.22 -12.15 -0.31
N LYS A 47 -0.65 -13.30 0.23
CA LYS A 47 -2.04 -13.49 0.67
C LYS A 47 -2.39 -12.53 1.81
N LEU A 48 -1.50 -12.38 2.78
CA LEU A 48 -1.65 -11.43 3.88
C LEU A 48 -1.78 -10.00 3.34
N MET A 49 -0.87 -9.59 2.45
CA MET A 49 -0.85 -8.23 1.90
C MET A 49 -2.10 -7.90 1.07
N LYS A 50 -2.57 -8.86 0.25
CA LYS A 50 -3.84 -8.72 -0.49
C LYS A 50 -5.00 -8.46 0.46
N LYS A 51 -5.05 -9.19 1.58
CA LYS A 51 -6.08 -9.00 2.61
C LYS A 51 -5.95 -7.64 3.29
N THR A 52 -4.75 -7.27 3.73
CA THR A 52 -4.50 -5.99 4.42
C THR A 52 -4.85 -4.78 3.54
N LEU A 53 -4.49 -4.81 2.25
CA LEU A 53 -4.83 -3.73 1.32
C LEU A 53 -6.35 -3.60 1.07
N ALA A 54 -7.06 -4.73 1.02
CA ALA A 54 -8.52 -4.74 0.84
C ALA A 54 -9.28 -4.22 2.07
N GLU A 55 -8.74 -4.48 3.27
CA GLU A 55 -9.35 -4.10 4.55
C GLU A 55 -8.89 -2.73 5.05
N LEU A 56 -8.01 -2.04 4.32
CA LEU A 56 -7.44 -0.77 4.73
C LEU A 56 -8.52 0.34 4.82
N ASP A 57 -8.53 1.06 5.93
CA ASP A 57 -9.45 2.18 6.14
C ASP A 57 -8.99 3.47 5.45
N VAL A 58 -9.95 4.37 5.19
CA VAL A 58 -9.65 5.69 4.62
C VAL A 58 -8.87 6.50 5.66
N GLY A 59 -7.67 6.95 5.27
CA GLY A 59 -6.72 7.64 6.16
C GLY A 59 -5.58 6.74 6.64
N SER A 60 -5.74 5.41 6.57
CA SER A 60 -4.64 4.48 6.80
C SER A 60 -3.84 4.24 5.52
N ALA A 61 -2.56 3.90 5.68
CA ALA A 61 -1.63 3.63 4.59
C ALA A 61 -0.70 2.47 4.95
N ILE A 62 -0.24 1.74 3.95
CA ILE A 62 0.85 0.78 4.08
C ILE A 62 2.10 1.41 3.52
N LEU A 63 3.11 1.61 4.35
CA LEU A 63 4.44 2.05 3.97
C LEU A 63 5.32 0.83 3.71
N THR A 64 5.95 0.79 2.54
CA THR A 64 6.92 -0.24 2.20
C THR A 64 8.26 0.39 1.90
N VAL A 65 9.31 -0.10 2.55
CA VAL A 65 10.70 0.31 2.37
C VAL A 65 11.49 -0.94 1.92
N PRO A 66 11.51 -1.25 0.61
CA PRO A 66 12.11 -2.48 0.09
C PRO A 66 13.58 -2.66 0.49
N MET A 67 14.37 -1.58 0.51
CA MET A 67 15.78 -1.62 0.91
C MET A 67 16.01 -2.09 2.35
N LEU A 68 15.02 -1.93 3.23
CA LEU A 68 15.07 -2.37 4.63
C LEU A 68 14.27 -3.65 4.86
N ASN A 69 13.69 -4.24 3.82
CA ASN A 69 12.73 -5.33 3.93
C ASN A 69 11.61 -5.02 4.97
N LEU A 70 11.18 -3.76 5.02
CA LEU A 70 10.24 -3.27 6.03
C LEU A 70 8.89 -2.96 5.40
N ILE A 71 7.84 -3.46 6.03
CA ILE A 71 6.46 -3.11 5.73
C ILE A 71 5.81 -2.65 7.04
N ALA A 72 5.28 -1.44 7.06
CA ALA A 72 4.62 -0.84 8.20
C ALA A 72 3.22 -0.39 7.82
N VAL A 73 2.26 -0.61 8.70
CA VAL A 73 0.92 -0.04 8.58
C VAL A 73 0.91 1.26 9.38
N ILE A 74 0.58 2.36 8.70
CA ILE A 74 0.41 3.69 9.29
C ILE A 74 -1.09 3.93 9.38
N GLU A 75 -1.60 4.06 10.59
CA GLU A 75 -2.97 4.48 10.81
C GLU A 75 -2.99 6.00 10.99
N ALA A 76 -3.85 6.72 10.24
CA ALA A 76 -4.10 8.10 10.61
C ALA A 76 -4.68 8.12 12.02
N PRO A 77 -4.23 9.05 12.89
CA PRO A 77 -4.91 9.26 14.16
C PRO A 77 -6.37 9.51 13.82
N ARG A 78 -7.27 8.67 14.37
CA ARG A 78 -8.71 8.91 14.32
C ARG A 78 -8.88 10.28 14.96
N ILE A 79 -9.02 11.33 14.15
CA ILE A 79 -9.24 12.68 14.64
C ILE A 79 -10.42 12.55 15.59
N PRO A 80 -10.25 12.73 16.92
CA PRO A 80 -11.40 12.83 17.78
C PRO A 80 -12.21 13.99 17.19
N ARG A 81 -13.49 13.75 16.90
CA ARG A 81 -14.41 14.66 16.16
C ARG A 81 -14.57 16.07 16.76
N TYR A 82 -13.72 16.52 17.66
CA TYR A 82 -13.81 17.80 18.35
C TYR A 82 -12.40 18.31 18.67
N VAL A 83 -11.87 19.23 17.86
CA VAL A 83 -11.48 20.58 18.31
C VAL A 83 -11.56 21.49 17.08
N ARG A 84 -12.67 22.22 16.93
CA ARG A 84 -12.61 23.53 16.25
C ARG A 84 -11.83 24.44 17.19
N VAL A 85 -10.66 24.93 16.76
CA VAL A 85 -10.08 26.16 17.31
C VAL A 85 -10.40 27.27 16.33
#